data_AF-A0A2M6GH97-F1
#
_entry.id   AF-A0A2M6GH97-F1
#
_cell.length_a   1.000
_cell.length_b   1.000
_cell.length_c   1.000
_cell.angle_alpha   90.00
_cell.angle_beta   90.00
_cell.angle_gamma   90.00
#
_symmetry.space_group_name_H-M   'P 1'
#
loop_
_entity.id
_entity.type
_entity.pdbx_description
1 polymer ?
#
loop_
_entity_poly.entity_id
_entity_poly.type
_entity_poly.pdbx_seq_one_letter_code
_entity_poly.pdbx_strand_id
1 'polypeptide(L)'
;MRFDEKKGWLGIETRDADTLQNAFYVVDSQSGKLMLADYKPKAGWWSGLEDIYGGCLYLHRGNNQQYGQHEGIMAINAVSGQTLWEQPHYSFYGLADDYLLAKESDQDLNEFVYLDYETGAKIPAALTLSEIKSALSHFQAQRQQQSKVPSHYPENNVFFAELQLFLQEIINTEAVLAMDYLETGRYFVIGYYQKQPDSKYTYQVAVFSITGALLLQEKLKTDATGIGLDNFFILNDTLILSKNKDSLLGYGF
;
A
#
# COMPACT_ATOMS: atom_id res chain seq x y z
N MET A 1 3.37 -1.30 1.75
CA MET A 1 3.26 -1.61 0.31
C MET A 1 2.91 -0.34 -0.44
N ARG A 2 3.28 -0.29 -1.73
CA ARG A 2 3.04 0.82 -2.66
C ARG A 2 2.67 0.25 -4.03
N PHE A 3 1.96 1.02 -4.84
CA PHE A 3 1.40 0.56 -6.12
C PHE A 3 2.03 1.31 -7.29
N ASP A 4 2.37 0.62 -8.37
CA ASP A 4 2.67 1.25 -9.65
C ASP A 4 1.52 0.88 -10.57
N GLU A 5 0.50 1.73 -10.63
CA GLU A 5 -0.73 1.41 -11.33
C GLU A 5 -0.51 1.37 -12.86
N LYS A 6 0.40 2.20 -13.37
CA LYS A 6 0.84 2.19 -14.78
C LYS A 6 1.41 0.83 -15.20
N LYS A 7 2.13 0.15 -14.31
CA LYS A 7 2.73 -1.17 -14.57
C LYS A 7 1.91 -2.33 -14.03
N GLY A 8 0.98 -2.08 -13.10
CA GLY A 8 0.34 -3.13 -12.30
C GLY A 8 1.31 -3.82 -11.34
N TRP A 9 2.26 -3.09 -10.79
CA TRP A 9 3.27 -3.65 -9.88
C TRP A 9 3.04 -3.25 -8.43
N LEU A 10 3.48 -4.12 -7.51
CA LEU A 10 3.46 -3.92 -6.08
C LEU A 10 4.89 -3.75 -5.57
N GLY A 11 5.18 -2.60 -4.98
CA GLY A 11 6.37 -2.37 -4.18
C GLY A 11 6.12 -2.81 -2.74
N ILE A 12 6.97 -3.70 -2.22
CA ILE A 12 6.81 -4.29 -0.90
C ILE A 12 8.10 -4.07 -0.12
N GLU A 13 7.97 -3.50 1.08
CA GLU A 13 9.00 -3.50 2.10
C GLU A 13 8.66 -4.59 3.12
N THR A 14 9.63 -5.45 3.40
CA THR A 14 9.57 -6.40 4.52
C THR A 14 10.65 -6.03 5.53
N ARG A 15 10.45 -6.42 6.78
CA ARG A 15 11.43 -6.27 7.85
C ARG A 15 11.55 -7.57 8.61
N ASP A 16 12.77 -8.05 8.74
CA ASP A 16 13.08 -9.19 9.58
C ASP A 16 12.96 -8.80 11.06
N ALA A 17 12.17 -9.55 11.83
CA ALA A 17 11.84 -9.20 13.21
C ALA A 17 13.04 -9.32 14.17
N ASP A 18 14.01 -10.19 13.85
CA ASP A 18 15.15 -10.49 14.71
C ASP A 18 16.34 -9.58 14.41
N THR A 19 16.61 -9.34 13.13
CA THR A 19 17.75 -8.56 12.64
C THR A 19 17.39 -7.10 12.35
N LEU A 20 16.10 -6.78 12.32
CA LEU A 20 15.56 -5.47 11.96
C LEU A 20 15.97 -4.97 10.56
N GLN A 21 16.47 -5.87 9.71
CA GLN A 21 16.89 -5.56 8.34
C GLN A 21 15.68 -5.48 7.43
N ASN A 22 15.66 -4.44 6.60
CA ASN A 22 14.65 -4.27 5.57
C ASN A 22 15.08 -4.94 4.27
N ALA A 23 14.12 -5.51 3.55
CA ALA A 23 14.27 -6.00 2.20
C ALA A 23 13.13 -5.49 1.33
N PHE A 24 13.41 -5.26 0.06
CA PHE A 24 12.45 -4.73 -0.90
C PHE A 24 12.18 -5.72 -2.02
N TYR A 25 10.91 -5.80 -2.40
CA TYR A 25 10.41 -6.68 -3.45
C TYR A 25 9.53 -5.89 -4.40
N VAL A 26 9.52 -6.33 -5.65
CA VAL A 26 8.56 -5.85 -6.65
C VAL A 26 7.89 -7.07 -7.26
N VAL A 27 6.56 -7.09 -7.23
CA VAL A 27 5.74 -8.18 -7.78
C VAL A 27 4.81 -7.61 -8.84
N ASP A 28 4.71 -8.30 -9.98
CA ASP A 28 3.66 -8.05 -10.95
C ASP A 28 2.32 -8.60 -10.43
N SER A 29 1.32 -7.74 -10.24
CA SER A 29 0.09 -8.10 -9.52
C SER A 29 -0.81 -9.08 -10.28
N GLN A 30 -0.69 -9.14 -11.61
CA GLN A 30 -1.51 -10.01 -12.45
C GLN A 30 -0.89 -11.40 -12.56
N SER A 31 0.41 -11.48 -12.82
CA SER A 31 1.11 -12.75 -13.03
C SER A 31 1.67 -13.37 -11.74
N GLY A 32 1.77 -12.59 -10.67
CA GLY A 32 2.46 -12.98 -9.43
C GLY A 32 3.99 -13.09 -9.60
N LYS A 33 4.53 -12.65 -10.74
CA LYS A 33 5.97 -12.74 -11.03
C LYS A 33 6.75 -11.75 -10.16
N LEU A 34 7.78 -12.23 -9.49
CA LEU A 34 8.78 -11.37 -8.85
C LEU A 34 9.61 -10.66 -9.93
N MET A 35 9.53 -9.33 -9.95
CA MET A 35 10.34 -8.45 -10.79
C MET A 35 11.65 -8.09 -10.09
N LEU A 36 11.59 -7.89 -8.77
CA LEU A 36 12.74 -7.67 -7.89
C LEU A 36 12.51 -8.47 -6.60
N ALA A 37 13.54 -9.14 -6.11
CA ALA A 37 13.45 -9.96 -4.90
C ALA A 37 14.65 -9.74 -3.97
N ASP A 38 14.37 -9.69 -2.67
CA ASP A 38 15.35 -9.55 -1.59
C ASP A 38 16.36 -8.41 -1.83
N TYR A 39 15.89 -7.29 -2.39
CA TYR A 39 16.76 -6.15 -2.63
C TYR A 39 17.10 -5.47 -1.31
N LYS A 40 18.40 -5.31 -1.05
CA LYS A 40 18.95 -4.68 0.14
C LYS A 40 19.88 -3.54 -0.29
N PRO A 41 19.52 -2.27 -0.02
CA PRO A 41 20.37 -1.14 -0.33
C PRO A 41 21.74 -1.29 0.33
N LYS A 42 22.81 -0.95 -0.38
CA LYS A 42 24.18 -1.01 0.15
C LYS A 42 24.38 -0.05 1.33
N ALA A 43 23.64 1.05 1.35
CA ALA A 43 23.73 2.11 2.34
C ALA A 43 22.83 1.82 3.55
N GLY A 44 23.31 0.96 4.45
CA GLY A 44 22.82 0.89 5.83
C GLY A 44 21.39 0.39 6.07
N TRP A 45 21.23 -0.16 7.27
CA TRP A 45 20.03 -0.69 7.92
C TRP A 45 18.85 0.29 8.11
N TRP A 46 18.93 1.52 7.59
CA TRP A 46 17.86 2.52 7.67
C TRP A 46 17.50 3.00 6.27
N SER A 47 16.77 2.19 5.52
CA SER A 47 16.12 2.63 4.30
C SER A 47 14.68 2.13 4.32
N GLY A 48 13.77 2.94 3.82
CA GLY A 48 12.35 2.59 3.76
C GLY A 48 11.76 2.92 2.40
N LEU A 49 10.66 2.25 2.07
CA LEU A 49 9.96 2.39 0.82
C LEU A 49 9.07 3.63 0.86
N GLU A 50 9.34 4.58 -0.04
CA GLU A 50 8.52 5.76 -0.23
C GLU A 50 7.38 5.50 -1.22
N ASP A 51 7.72 5.06 -2.44
CA ASP A 51 6.76 4.75 -3.49
C ASP A 51 7.35 3.83 -4.56
N ILE A 52 6.51 3.40 -5.49
CA ILE A 52 6.92 2.75 -6.74
C ILE A 52 6.15 3.40 -7.89
N TYR A 53 6.85 3.83 -8.94
CA TYR A 53 6.22 4.48 -10.09
C TYR A 53 7.08 4.44 -11.33
N GLY A 54 6.47 4.18 -12.49
CA GLY A 54 7.18 4.13 -13.78
C GLY A 54 8.23 3.03 -13.85
N GLY A 55 8.11 1.97 -13.06
CA GLY A 55 9.12 0.92 -12.92
C GLY A 55 10.35 1.32 -12.08
N CYS A 56 10.25 2.40 -11.31
CA CYS A 56 11.26 2.82 -10.34
C CYS A 56 10.73 2.63 -8.91
N LEU A 57 11.56 2.04 -8.05
CA LEU A 57 11.33 1.95 -6.61
C LEU A 57 12.03 3.13 -5.94
N TYR A 58 11.29 3.95 -5.19
CA TYR A 58 11.82 5.10 -4.47
C TYR A 58 12.02 4.75 -3.01
N LEU A 59 13.24 4.91 -2.54
CA LEU A 59 13.61 4.65 -1.15
C LEU A 59 14.13 5.93 -0.51
N HIS A 60 13.80 6.16 0.75
CA HIS A 60 14.51 7.14 1.56
C HIS A 60 15.72 6.50 2.25
N ARG A 61 16.64 7.34 2.71
CA ARG A 61 17.65 6.98 3.71
C ARG A 61 17.19 7.48 5.08
N GLY A 62 17.46 6.71 6.11
CA GLY A 62 17.28 7.16 7.48
C GLY A 62 18.52 7.91 7.92
N ASN A 63 18.33 9.14 8.36
CA ASN A 63 19.32 9.83 9.18
C ASN A 63 18.89 9.72 10.65
N ASN A 64 19.89 9.71 11.53
CA ASN A 64 19.86 9.78 12.98
C ASN A 64 18.49 9.54 13.67
N GLN A 65 18.45 8.48 14.49
CA GLN A 65 17.30 8.01 15.30
C GLN A 65 16.56 9.08 16.12
N GLN A 66 17.11 10.29 16.29
CA GLN A 66 16.53 11.32 17.15
C GLN A 66 15.28 12.01 16.58
N TYR A 67 15.10 12.05 15.25
CA TYR A 67 14.03 12.90 14.67
C TYR A 67 13.09 12.20 13.67
N GLY A 68 13.35 10.94 13.29
CA GLY A 68 12.46 10.19 12.38
C GLY A 68 12.24 10.86 11.02
N GLN A 69 13.16 11.73 10.60
CA GLN A 69 13.06 12.42 9.32
C GLN A 69 13.58 11.51 8.21
N HIS A 70 12.75 11.33 7.17
CA HIS A 70 13.14 10.64 5.95
C HIS A 70 14.01 11.60 5.13
N GLU A 71 15.26 11.23 4.86
CA GLU A 71 16.23 12.07 4.16
C GLU A 71 16.84 11.33 2.99
N GLY A 72 17.11 12.05 1.92
CA GLY A 72 17.61 11.47 0.69
C GLY A 72 16.53 10.71 -0.08
N ILE A 73 16.64 10.74 -1.41
CA ILE A 73 15.84 9.92 -2.31
C ILE A 73 16.78 9.07 -3.14
N MET A 74 16.50 7.76 -3.18
CA MET A 74 17.19 6.80 -4.04
C MET A 74 16.19 6.17 -4.99
N ALA A 75 16.42 6.32 -6.29
CA ALA A 75 15.63 5.64 -7.30
C ALA A 75 16.33 4.37 -7.77
N ILE A 76 15.64 3.25 -7.66
CA ILE A 76 16.12 1.92 -8.03
C ILE A 76 15.30 1.42 -9.22
N ASN A 77 15.95 0.87 -10.23
CA ASN A 77 15.26 0.15 -11.29
C ASN A 77 14.58 -1.10 -10.69
N ALA A 78 13.25 -1.18 -10.78
CA ALA A 78 12.43 -2.22 -10.16
C ALA A 78 12.58 -3.62 -10.79
N VAL A 79 13.47 -3.79 -11.78
CA VAL A 79 13.79 -5.07 -12.40
C VAL A 79 15.26 -5.45 -12.18
N SER A 80 16.19 -4.53 -12.45
CA SER A 80 17.62 -4.82 -12.34
C SER A 80 18.18 -4.62 -10.93
N GLY A 81 17.46 -3.92 -10.05
CA GLY A 81 17.96 -3.52 -8.72
C GLY A 81 19.10 -2.50 -8.78
N GLN A 82 19.39 -1.93 -9.95
CA GLN A 82 20.43 -0.92 -10.11
C GLN A 82 19.92 0.44 -9.63
N THR A 83 20.77 1.16 -8.90
CA THR A 83 20.53 2.57 -8.60
C THR A 83 20.59 3.38 -9.89
N LEU A 84 19.50 4.09 -10.19
CA LEU A 84 19.38 4.98 -11.35
C LEU A 84 19.96 6.35 -11.02
N TRP A 85 19.54 6.91 -9.88
CA TRP A 85 20.01 8.20 -9.39
C TRP A 85 19.77 8.32 -7.88
N GLU A 86 20.43 9.31 -7.28
CA GLU A 86 20.30 9.63 -5.87
C GLU A 86 20.23 11.15 -5.67
N GLN A 87 19.42 11.58 -4.71
CA GLN A 87 19.25 12.96 -4.31
C GLN A 87 19.38 13.06 -2.78
N PRO A 88 20.59 13.21 -2.23
CA PRO A 88 20.84 13.03 -0.79
C PRO A 88 20.26 14.15 0.09
N HIS A 89 20.07 15.36 -0.45
CA HIS A 89 19.62 16.54 0.31
C HIS A 89 18.11 16.79 0.22
N TYR A 90 17.36 15.82 -0.30
CA TYR A 90 15.92 15.94 -0.52
C TYR A 90 15.18 14.81 0.19
N SER A 91 14.03 15.15 0.75
CA SER A 91 13.05 14.21 1.30
C SER A 91 11.92 14.00 0.30
N PHE A 92 11.51 12.75 0.09
CA PHE A 92 10.36 12.42 -0.73
C PHE A 92 9.08 12.99 -0.08
N TYR A 93 8.24 13.65 -0.88
CA TYR A 93 6.97 14.18 -0.41
C TYR A 93 5.75 13.59 -1.13
N GLY A 94 5.91 13.20 -2.40
CA GLY A 94 4.86 12.52 -3.15
C GLY A 94 5.17 12.47 -4.64
N LEU A 95 4.21 11.94 -5.38
CA LEU A 95 4.21 11.92 -6.84
C LEU A 95 3.16 12.91 -7.37
N ALA A 96 3.49 13.58 -8.46
CA ALA A 96 2.63 14.51 -9.16
C ALA A 96 2.83 14.32 -10.67
N ASP A 97 1.87 13.69 -11.33
CA ASP A 97 1.93 13.32 -12.75
C ASP A 97 3.22 12.55 -13.09
N ASP A 98 4.07 13.09 -13.96
CA ASP A 98 5.36 12.51 -14.33
C ASP A 98 6.52 13.12 -13.54
N TYR A 99 6.27 13.57 -12.31
CA TYR A 99 7.29 14.18 -11.44
C TYR A 99 7.22 13.66 -10.00
N LEU A 100 8.38 13.70 -9.35
CA LEU A 100 8.50 13.52 -7.91
C LEU A 100 8.47 14.89 -7.26
N LEU A 101 7.65 15.05 -6.25
CA LEU A 101 7.68 16.21 -5.38
C LEU A 101 8.60 15.91 -4.20
N ALA A 102 9.59 16.77 -4.01
CA ALA A 102 10.58 16.64 -2.96
C ALA A 102 10.71 17.94 -2.16
N LYS A 103 11.14 17.81 -0.91
CA LYS A 103 11.43 18.93 -0.02
C LYS A 103 12.92 18.90 0.33
N GLU A 104 13.60 20.03 0.31
CA GLU A 104 15.01 20.10 0.75
C GLU A 104 15.11 19.86 2.27
N SER A 105 16.02 18.98 2.69
CA SER A 105 16.06 18.45 4.06
C SER A 105 16.75 19.39 5.07
N ASP A 106 17.67 20.24 4.62
CA ASP A 106 18.55 21.07 5.48
C ASP A 106 18.10 22.53 5.66
N GLN A 107 17.01 22.96 5.03
CA GLN A 107 16.57 24.36 5.08
C GLN A 107 15.25 24.51 5.87
N ASP A 108 15.20 25.51 6.76
CA ASP A 108 13.95 26.00 7.39
C ASP A 108 12.94 26.54 6.35
N LEU A 109 13.35 26.61 5.09
CA LEU A 109 12.53 26.96 3.96
C LEU A 109 11.65 25.75 3.57
N ASN A 110 10.33 25.96 3.59
CA ASN A 110 9.36 25.03 3.01
C ASN A 110 9.38 25.09 1.47
N GLU A 111 10.57 25.00 0.88
CA GLU A 111 10.74 24.98 -0.56
C GLU A 111 10.59 23.55 -1.08
N PHE A 112 9.60 23.39 -1.94
CA PHE A 112 9.35 22.15 -2.65
C PHE A 112 9.90 22.28 -4.06
N VAL A 113 10.40 21.17 -4.58
CA VAL A 113 10.93 21.08 -5.94
C VAL A 113 10.30 19.90 -6.65
N TYR A 114 10.12 20.04 -7.97
CA TYR A 114 9.91 18.89 -8.82
C TYR A 114 11.26 18.28 -9.20
N LEU A 115 11.32 16.96 -9.11
CA LEU A 115 12.38 16.14 -9.68
C LEU A 115 11.79 15.31 -10.81
N ASP A 116 12.51 15.24 -11.92
CA ASP A 116 12.23 14.28 -12.98
C ASP A 116 12.35 12.85 -12.42
N TYR A 117 11.34 12.00 -12.64
CA TYR A 117 11.28 10.70 -11.98
C TYR A 117 12.34 9.70 -12.51
N GLU A 118 12.76 9.85 -13.78
CA GLU A 118 13.72 8.95 -14.42
C GLU A 118 15.16 9.32 -14.13
N THR A 119 15.45 10.62 -14.00
CA THR A 119 16.82 11.15 -13.91
C THR A 119 17.16 11.78 -12.56
N GLY A 120 16.14 12.13 -11.76
CA GLY A 120 16.29 12.87 -10.52
C GLY A 120 16.64 14.35 -10.73
N ALA A 121 16.69 14.85 -11.97
CA ALA A 121 17.06 16.24 -12.24
C ALA A 121 16.00 17.20 -11.70
N LYS A 122 16.45 18.29 -11.06
CA LYS A 122 15.55 19.35 -10.60
C LYS A 122 14.91 20.06 -11.80
N ILE A 123 13.60 20.17 -11.77
CA ILE A 123 12.82 20.92 -12.76
C ILE A 123 12.52 22.29 -12.16
N PRO A 124 12.97 23.38 -12.79
CA PRO A 124 12.68 24.73 -12.30
C PRO A 124 11.18 25.02 -12.34
N ALA A 125 10.56 25.03 -11.16
CA ALA A 125 9.18 25.46 -10.97
C ALA A 125 9.07 26.19 -9.62
N ALA A 126 8.44 27.36 -9.62
CA ALA A 126 8.04 28.01 -8.39
C ALA A 126 6.68 27.42 -8.00
N LEU A 127 6.65 26.63 -6.91
CA LEU A 127 5.42 25.97 -6.46
C LEU A 127 4.86 26.67 -5.24
N THR A 128 3.60 27.08 -5.34
CA THR A 128 2.82 27.46 -4.17
C THR A 128 2.30 26.21 -3.46
N LEU A 129 2.04 26.32 -2.16
CA LEU A 129 1.42 25.23 -1.38
C LEU A 129 0.05 24.78 -1.95
N SER A 130 -0.68 25.70 -2.58
CA SER A 130 -1.97 25.39 -3.21
C SER A 130 -1.79 24.52 -4.46
N GLU A 131 -0.81 24.84 -5.30
CA GLU A 131 -0.49 24.06 -6.49
C GLU A 131 0.01 22.66 -6.12
N ILE A 132 0.85 22.56 -5.08
CA ILE A 132 1.31 21.28 -4.54
C ILE A 132 0.14 20.40 -4.10
N LYS A 133 -0.76 20.93 -3.27
CA LYS A 133 -1.93 20.19 -2.79
C LYS A 133 -2.81 19.76 -3.95
N SER A 134 -3.01 20.64 -4.93
CA SER A 134 -3.80 20.34 -6.13
C SER A 134 -3.17 19.23 -6.95
N ALA A 135 -1.86 19.30 -7.22
CA ALA A 135 -1.12 18.31 -8.01
C ALA A 135 -1.14 16.94 -7.33
N LEU A 136 -0.85 16.89 -6.02
CA LEU A 136 -0.90 15.64 -5.24
C LEU A 136 -2.32 15.04 -5.23
N SER A 137 -3.34 15.87 -5.00
CA SER A 137 -4.73 15.41 -4.96
C SER A 137 -5.19 14.90 -6.32
N HIS A 138 -4.80 15.58 -7.40
CA HIS A 138 -5.11 15.16 -8.77
C HIS A 138 -4.48 13.81 -9.08
N PHE A 139 -3.18 13.66 -8.80
CA PHE A 139 -2.46 12.43 -9.07
C PHE A 139 -2.95 11.26 -8.21
N GLN A 140 -3.23 11.49 -6.93
CA GLN A 140 -3.84 10.49 -6.05
C GLN A 140 -5.21 10.05 -6.56
N ALA A 141 -6.06 10.99 -7.03
CA ALA A 141 -7.36 10.65 -7.59
C ALA A 141 -7.23 9.80 -8.86
N GLN A 142 -6.23 10.05 -9.71
CA GLN A 142 -5.94 9.21 -10.87
C GLN A 142 -5.52 7.79 -10.45
N ARG A 143 -4.61 7.67 -9.48
CA ARG A 143 -4.15 6.37 -8.95
C ARG A 143 -5.29 5.56 -8.33
N GLN A 144 -6.18 6.21 -7.59
CA GLN A 144 -7.37 5.59 -6.99
C GLN A 144 -8.36 5.04 -8.03
N GLN A 145 -8.29 5.43 -9.31
CA GLN A 145 -9.11 4.78 -10.34
C GLN A 145 -8.63 3.35 -10.64
N GLN A 146 -7.34 3.07 -10.43
CA GLN A 146 -6.70 1.79 -10.76
C GLN A 146 -6.45 0.90 -9.53
N SER A 147 -6.45 1.50 -8.33
CA SER A 147 -6.42 0.78 -7.05
C SER A 147 -7.66 1.09 -6.22
N LYS A 148 -8.36 0.07 -5.72
CA LYS A 148 -9.50 0.24 -4.80
C LYS A 148 -9.17 -0.34 -3.44
N VAL A 149 -9.40 0.44 -2.38
CA VAL A 149 -9.23 0.02 -0.98
C VAL A 149 -10.59 -0.09 -0.30
N PRO A 150 -10.76 -0.99 0.68
CA PRO A 150 -12.04 -1.17 1.34
C PRO A 150 -12.45 0.04 2.19
N SER A 151 -13.75 0.26 2.27
CA SER A 151 -14.37 1.13 3.27
C SER A 151 -14.43 0.40 4.61
N HIS A 152 -13.99 1.06 5.68
CA HIS A 152 -13.96 0.50 7.03
C HIS A 152 -15.20 0.90 7.83
N TYR A 153 -15.92 -0.09 8.37
CA TYR A 153 -17.13 0.08 9.15
C TYR A 153 -16.95 -0.49 10.56
N PRO A 154 -16.76 0.35 11.60
CA PRO A 154 -16.76 -0.11 12.98
C PRO A 154 -18.15 -0.58 13.43
N GLU A 155 -18.23 -1.37 14.50
CA GLU A 155 -19.49 -1.92 15.07
C GLU A 155 -20.63 -0.91 15.26
N ASN A 156 -20.30 0.35 15.57
CA ASN A 156 -21.30 1.41 15.79
C ASN A 156 -21.81 2.06 14.49
N ASN A 157 -21.33 1.63 13.32
CA ASN A 157 -21.75 2.14 12.03
C ASN A 157 -23.04 1.44 11.55
N VAL A 158 -23.96 2.18 10.92
CA VAL A 158 -25.22 1.63 10.39
C VAL A 158 -24.99 0.54 9.35
N PHE A 159 -23.98 0.68 8.49
CA PHE A 159 -23.64 -0.31 7.47
C PHE A 159 -23.06 -1.60 8.07
N PHE A 160 -22.50 -1.53 9.29
CA PHE A 160 -22.05 -2.73 9.99
C PHE A 160 -23.24 -3.66 10.27
N ALA A 161 -24.34 -3.14 10.80
CA ALA A 161 -25.51 -3.97 11.11
C ALA A 161 -26.10 -4.64 9.85
N GLU A 162 -26.16 -3.92 8.73
CA GLU A 162 -26.66 -4.45 7.45
C GLU A 162 -25.77 -5.58 6.91
N LEU A 163 -24.45 -5.37 6.88
CA LEU A 163 -23.50 -6.38 6.41
C LEU A 163 -23.48 -7.61 7.34
N GLN A 164 -23.66 -7.42 8.64
CA GLN A 164 -23.67 -8.51 9.61
C GLN A 164 -24.88 -9.42 9.38
N LEU A 165 -26.07 -8.83 9.15
CA LEU A 165 -27.27 -9.59 8.80
C LEU A 165 -27.08 -10.37 7.51
N PHE A 166 -26.48 -9.77 6.49
CA PHE A 166 -26.15 -10.44 5.24
C PHE A 166 -25.21 -11.65 5.45
N LEU A 167 -24.11 -11.48 6.19
CA LEU A 167 -23.18 -12.59 6.49
C LEU A 167 -23.86 -13.69 7.31
N GLN A 168 -24.73 -13.32 8.24
CA GLN A 168 -25.49 -14.28 9.05
C GLN A 168 -26.46 -15.09 8.18
N GLU A 169 -27.11 -14.47 7.19
CA GLU A 169 -28.05 -15.15 6.29
C GLU A 169 -27.32 -16.07 5.29
N ILE A 170 -26.25 -15.59 4.65
CA ILE A 170 -25.62 -16.29 3.53
C ILE A 170 -24.61 -17.35 3.99
N ILE A 171 -23.85 -17.08 5.05
CA ILE A 171 -22.76 -17.97 5.51
C ILE A 171 -22.83 -18.30 7.01
N ASN A 172 -23.97 -18.03 7.67
CA ASN A 172 -24.23 -18.35 9.07
C ASN A 172 -23.10 -17.91 10.02
N THR A 173 -22.72 -16.63 9.90
CA THR A 173 -21.60 -16.04 10.63
C THR A 173 -21.99 -14.75 11.31
N GLU A 174 -21.60 -14.63 12.58
CA GLU A 174 -21.66 -13.39 13.34
C GLU A 174 -20.33 -12.65 13.26
N ALA A 175 -20.33 -11.50 12.57
CA ALA A 175 -19.19 -10.58 12.52
C ALA A 175 -19.14 -9.70 13.78
N VAL A 176 -17.94 -9.36 14.23
CA VAL A 176 -17.69 -8.47 15.39
C VAL A 176 -16.60 -7.44 15.06
N LEU A 177 -16.37 -6.50 15.96
CA LEU A 177 -15.41 -5.38 15.95
C LEU A 177 -15.58 -4.36 14.82
N ALA A 178 -15.39 -4.82 13.58
CA ALA A 178 -15.46 -4.02 12.38
C ALA A 178 -15.63 -4.91 11.15
N MET A 179 -16.04 -4.29 10.05
CA MET A 179 -16.06 -4.90 8.73
C MET A 179 -15.44 -3.99 7.70
N ASP A 180 -14.82 -4.59 6.70
CA ASP A 180 -14.20 -3.92 5.58
C ASP A 180 -14.96 -4.30 4.31
N TYR A 181 -15.42 -3.32 3.53
CA TYR A 181 -16.26 -3.55 2.36
C TYR A 181 -15.64 -2.96 1.10
N LEU A 182 -15.59 -3.75 0.03
CA LEU A 182 -15.14 -3.29 -1.28
C LEU A 182 -15.98 -3.88 -2.40
N GLU A 183 -16.48 -3.03 -3.29
CA GLU A 183 -17.35 -3.44 -4.38
C GLU A 183 -16.76 -3.12 -5.76
N THR A 184 -17.05 -4.02 -6.70
CA THR A 184 -16.80 -3.86 -8.13
C THR A 184 -18.10 -4.10 -8.90
N GLY A 185 -18.10 -3.83 -10.21
CA GLY A 185 -19.25 -4.18 -11.05
C GLY A 185 -19.50 -5.69 -11.22
N ARG A 186 -18.68 -6.57 -10.63
CA ARG A 186 -18.72 -8.03 -10.83
C ARG A 186 -18.87 -8.82 -9.53
N TYR A 187 -18.26 -8.34 -8.46
CA TYR A 187 -18.26 -8.95 -7.14
C TYR A 187 -18.06 -7.88 -6.06
N PHE A 188 -18.40 -8.23 -4.83
CA PHE A 188 -18.03 -7.47 -3.63
C PHE A 188 -17.33 -8.36 -2.62
N VAL A 189 -16.55 -7.72 -1.76
CA VAL A 189 -15.67 -8.35 -0.78
C VAL A 189 -16.03 -7.82 0.59
N ILE A 190 -16.23 -8.73 1.55
CA ILE A 190 -16.46 -8.40 2.95
C ILE A 190 -15.33 -9.02 3.78
N GLY A 191 -14.49 -8.18 4.37
CA GLY A 191 -13.59 -8.53 5.45
C GLY A 191 -14.30 -8.39 6.79
N TYR A 192 -14.16 -9.37 7.68
CA TYR A 192 -14.86 -9.37 8.97
C TYR A 192 -14.08 -10.13 10.04
N TYR A 193 -14.30 -9.73 11.30
CA TYR A 193 -13.76 -10.45 12.46
C TYR A 193 -14.78 -11.43 13.02
N GLN A 194 -14.32 -12.60 13.42
CA GLN A 194 -15.06 -13.55 14.25
C GLN A 194 -14.36 -13.72 15.59
N LYS A 195 -15.14 -13.74 16.67
CA LYS A 195 -14.62 -14.00 18.01
C LYS A 195 -14.18 -15.46 18.16
N GLN A 196 -13.03 -15.66 18.79
CA GLN A 196 -12.53 -16.96 19.22
C GLN A 196 -12.79 -17.18 20.73
N PRO A 197 -12.79 -18.44 21.22
CA PRO A 197 -13.05 -18.75 22.63
C PRO A 197 -12.12 -18.07 23.63
N ASP A 198 -10.89 -17.74 23.23
CA ASP A 198 -9.83 -17.17 24.08
C ASP A 198 -9.78 -15.63 24.07
N SER A 199 -10.89 -14.98 23.71
CA SER A 199 -10.98 -13.52 23.54
C SER A 199 -10.09 -12.94 22.44
N LYS A 200 -9.56 -13.78 21.54
CA LYS A 200 -8.93 -13.34 20.29
C LYS A 200 -9.92 -13.34 19.14
N TYR A 201 -9.46 -12.95 17.97
CA TYR A 201 -10.27 -12.82 16.77
C TYR A 201 -9.61 -13.51 15.57
N THR A 202 -10.45 -14.04 14.67
CA THR A 202 -10.03 -14.40 13.31
C THR A 202 -10.48 -13.30 12.35
N TYR A 203 -9.57 -12.74 11.58
CA TYR A 203 -9.95 -11.89 10.44
C TYR A 203 -10.06 -12.76 9.18
N GLN A 204 -11.21 -12.65 8.51
CA GLN A 204 -11.56 -13.42 7.33
C GLN A 204 -12.06 -12.51 6.23
N VAL A 205 -11.93 -12.96 4.99
CA VAL A 205 -12.50 -12.31 3.82
C VAL A 205 -13.43 -13.28 3.13
N ALA A 206 -14.62 -12.81 2.77
CA ALA A 206 -15.54 -13.49 1.89
C ALA A 206 -15.79 -12.65 0.63
N VAL A 207 -15.72 -13.29 -0.53
CA VAL A 207 -16.01 -12.67 -1.83
C VAL A 207 -17.34 -13.21 -2.32
N PHE A 208 -18.21 -12.32 -2.76
CA PHE A 208 -19.54 -12.65 -3.27
C PHE A 208 -19.71 -12.07 -4.66
N SER A 209 -20.40 -12.79 -5.54
CA SER A 209 -20.92 -12.22 -6.79
C SER A 209 -21.90 -11.09 -6.49
N ILE A 210 -22.19 -10.22 -7.48
CA ILE A 210 -23.21 -9.17 -7.31
C ILE A 210 -24.63 -9.69 -7.01
N THR A 211 -24.90 -10.98 -7.22
CA THR A 211 -26.18 -11.61 -6.83
C THR A 211 -26.14 -12.21 -5.42
N GLY A 212 -25.04 -12.06 -4.69
CA GLY A 212 -24.87 -12.54 -3.31
C GLY A 212 -24.37 -13.99 -3.18
N ALA A 213 -24.06 -14.69 -4.29
CA ALA A 213 -23.49 -16.03 -4.20
C ALA A 213 -22.02 -15.98 -3.73
N LEU A 214 -21.66 -16.79 -2.75
CA LEU A 214 -20.29 -16.91 -2.24
C LEU A 214 -19.36 -17.49 -3.31
N LEU A 215 -18.27 -16.78 -3.60
CA LEU A 215 -17.24 -17.16 -4.57
C LEU A 215 -15.95 -17.64 -3.90
N LEU A 216 -15.55 -17.01 -2.80
CA LEU A 216 -14.33 -17.31 -2.05
C LEU A 216 -14.53 -17.01 -0.56
N GLN A 217 -13.89 -17.79 0.30
CA GLN A 217 -13.76 -17.47 1.71
C GLN A 217 -12.35 -17.83 2.20
N GLU A 218 -11.64 -16.87 2.77
CA GLU A 218 -10.25 -17.02 3.21
C GLU A 218 -10.04 -16.52 4.62
N LYS A 219 -9.28 -17.30 5.41
CA LYS A 219 -8.76 -16.87 6.71
C LYS A 219 -7.44 -16.15 6.49
N LEU A 220 -7.40 -14.86 6.79
CA LEU A 220 -6.20 -14.05 6.58
C LEU A 220 -5.36 -13.91 7.85
N LYS A 221 -5.99 -13.94 9.02
CA LYS A 221 -5.28 -13.86 10.29
C LYS A 221 -6.03 -14.59 11.39
N THR A 222 -5.35 -15.47 12.12
CA THR A 222 -5.86 -16.04 13.38
C THR A 222 -5.22 -15.31 14.56
N ASP A 223 -5.81 -15.46 15.75
CA ASP A 223 -5.23 -14.97 16.99
C ASP A 223 -5.00 -13.45 17.02
N ALA A 224 -5.81 -12.69 16.27
CA ALA A 224 -5.74 -11.24 16.27
C ALA A 224 -6.19 -10.70 17.63
N THR A 225 -5.44 -9.74 18.17
CA THR A 225 -5.73 -9.05 19.43
C THR A 225 -6.40 -7.69 19.24
N GLY A 226 -6.64 -7.30 17.99
CA GLY A 226 -7.25 -6.02 17.62
C GLY A 226 -7.48 -5.90 16.11
N ILE A 227 -7.91 -4.72 15.68
CA ILE A 227 -8.22 -4.41 14.29
C ILE A 227 -6.92 -4.20 13.51
N GLY A 228 -6.74 -4.93 12.41
CA GLY A 228 -5.74 -4.65 11.38
C GLY A 228 -6.33 -3.83 10.24
N LEU A 229 -5.50 -2.96 9.65
CA LEU A 229 -5.80 -2.23 8.42
C LEU A 229 -5.10 -2.90 7.22
N ASP A 230 -5.52 -2.53 6.01
CA ASP A 230 -4.88 -2.94 4.74
C ASP A 230 -4.82 -4.46 4.50
N ASN A 231 -5.80 -5.21 5.00
CA ASN A 231 -5.82 -6.67 4.87
C ASN A 231 -6.09 -7.14 3.44
N PHE A 232 -6.81 -6.34 2.63
CA PHE A 232 -7.03 -6.60 1.22
C PHE A 232 -7.28 -5.31 0.43
N PHE A 233 -7.07 -5.38 -0.88
CA PHE A 233 -7.34 -4.30 -1.84
C PHE A 233 -7.44 -4.88 -3.25
N ILE A 234 -7.90 -4.08 -4.21
CA ILE A 234 -7.92 -4.44 -5.63
C ILE A 234 -6.90 -3.56 -6.37
N LEU A 235 -6.05 -4.18 -7.18
CA LEU A 235 -5.13 -3.49 -8.09
C LEU A 235 -5.26 -4.09 -9.48
N ASN A 236 -5.60 -3.27 -10.48
CA ASN A 236 -5.78 -3.68 -11.88
C ASN A 236 -6.64 -4.95 -12.02
N ASP A 237 -7.83 -4.91 -11.40
CA ASP A 237 -8.83 -5.98 -11.34
C ASP A 237 -8.44 -7.26 -10.58
N THR A 238 -7.22 -7.34 -10.03
CA THR A 238 -6.81 -8.44 -9.15
C THR A 238 -7.11 -8.10 -7.69
N LEU A 239 -7.84 -8.98 -7.01
CA LEU A 239 -8.00 -8.94 -5.55
C LEU A 239 -6.72 -9.46 -4.89
N ILE A 240 -6.08 -8.61 -4.08
CA ILE A 240 -4.88 -8.94 -3.32
C ILE A 240 -5.23 -9.07 -1.84
N LEU A 241 -4.85 -10.17 -1.21
CA LEU A 241 -5.06 -10.46 0.21
C LEU A 241 -3.71 -10.57 0.93
N SER A 242 -3.54 -9.88 2.06
CA SER A 242 -2.40 -10.05 2.97
C SER A 242 -2.74 -11.12 4.01
N LYS A 243 -2.07 -12.27 3.92
CA LYS A 243 -2.29 -13.43 4.81
C LYS A 243 -1.12 -13.55 5.78
N ASN A 244 -1.43 -13.61 7.07
CA ASN A 244 -0.50 -13.73 8.19
C ASN A 244 0.67 -12.73 8.23
N LYS A 245 0.61 -11.65 7.43
CA LYS A 245 1.70 -10.70 7.19
C LYS A 245 2.98 -11.31 6.59
N ASP A 246 2.92 -12.53 6.08
CA ASP A 246 4.05 -13.23 5.44
C ASP A 246 3.79 -13.61 3.98
N SER A 247 2.51 -13.57 3.56
CA SER A 247 2.08 -14.04 2.25
C SER A 247 1.12 -13.06 1.60
N LEU A 248 1.22 -12.94 0.28
CA LEU A 248 0.23 -12.26 -0.56
C LEU A 248 -0.47 -13.29 -1.44
N LEU A 249 -1.80 -13.23 -1.48
CA LEU A 249 -2.63 -14.02 -2.38
C LEU A 249 -3.25 -13.10 -3.43
N GLY A 250 -3.29 -13.54 -4.69
CA GLY A 250 -3.91 -12.81 -5.79
C GLY A 250 -5.01 -13.63 -6.45
N TYR A 251 -6.19 -13.02 -6.65
CA TYR A 251 -7.33 -13.65 -7.31
C TYR A 251 -7.86 -12.77 -8.44
N GLY A 252 -8.04 -13.36 -9.62
CA GLY A 252 -8.81 -12.78 -10.73
C GLY A 252 -10.19 -13.42 -10.77
N PHE A 253 -11.24 -12.61 -10.64
CA PHE A 253 -12.65 -13.02 -10.79
C PHE A 253 -13.23 -12.47 -12.10
#